data_AF-A0A5N6MMX9-F1
#
_entry.id   AF-A0A5N6MMX9-F1
#
_cell.length_a   1.000
_cell.length_b   1.000
_cell.length_c   1.000
_cell.angle_alpha   90.00
_cell.angle_beta   90.00
_cell.angle_gamma   90.00
#
_symmetry.space_group_name_H-M   'P 1'
#
loop_
_entity.id
_entity.type
_entity.pdbx_description
1 polymer ?
#
loop_
_entity_poly.entity_id
_entity_poly.type
_entity_poly.pdbx_seq_one_letter_code
_entity_poly.pdbx_strand_id
1 'polypeptide(L)'
;MGQLVLPVFFDEGAGNEFAGVMEYITPVRKECYIEIFELIHNILKDEGLKSTYMGKTIKVVYNGNTIRFTLPFSAKFTDLHTELTMRFTQLQHQIYRVEYNNTEGIPLPISGDDDLRICMTESSSRGAKFIRMFVCVE
;
A
#
# COMPACT_ATOMS: atom_id res chain seq x y z
N MET A 1 -2.49 -6.26 -21.29
CA MET A 1 -1.13 -6.42 -20.76
C MET A 1 -1.06 -5.81 -19.38
N GLY A 2 -0.47 -6.51 -18.41
CA GLY A 2 -0.18 -6.00 -17.08
C GLY A 2 1.32 -6.04 -16.82
N GLN A 3 1.77 -5.26 -15.84
CA GLN A 3 3.20 -5.09 -15.56
C GLN A 3 3.38 -4.82 -14.07
N LEU A 4 4.36 -5.49 -13.47
CA LEU A 4 4.90 -5.18 -12.16
C LEU A 4 6.35 -4.74 -12.33
N VAL A 5 6.72 -3.59 -11.77
CA VAL A 5 8.07 -3.01 -11.87
C VAL A 5 8.64 -2.85 -10.47
N LEU A 6 9.82 -3.42 -10.24
CA LEU A 6 10.46 -3.51 -8.93
C LEU A 6 11.88 -2.97 -9.00
N PRO A 7 12.20 -1.83 -8.37
CA PRO A 7 13.59 -1.51 -8.11
C PRO A 7 14.17 -2.50 -7.09
N VAL A 8 15.35 -3.02 -7.39
CA VAL A 8 16.09 -3.99 -6.60
C VAL A 8 17.36 -3.33 -6.08
N PHE A 9 17.71 -3.62 -4.83
CA PHE A 9 18.85 -3.07 -4.11
C PHE A 9 19.60 -4.19 -3.41
N PHE A 10 20.90 -4.00 -3.17
CA PHE A 10 21.65 -4.85 -2.25
C PHE A 10 21.21 -4.57 -0.81
N ASP A 11 21.08 -5.64 -0.01
CA ASP A 11 20.71 -5.53 1.40
C ASP A 11 21.96 -5.48 2.30
N GLU A 12 22.82 -4.49 2.04
CA GLU A 12 23.98 -4.20 2.87
C GLU A 12 23.60 -3.13 3.91
N GLY A 13 23.65 -3.49 5.19
CA GLY A 13 23.00 -2.80 6.31
C GLY A 13 23.30 -1.30 6.57
N ALA A 14 24.06 -0.62 5.70
CA ALA A 14 24.36 0.81 5.79
C ALA A 14 23.95 1.65 4.56
N GLY A 15 23.54 1.04 3.45
CA GLY A 15 23.15 1.78 2.25
C GLY A 15 22.49 0.89 1.20
N ASN A 16 21.32 1.30 0.71
CA ASN A 16 20.63 0.59 -0.37
C ASN A 16 21.33 0.91 -1.70
N GLU A 17 22.37 0.15 -2.06
CA GLU A 17 22.95 0.25 -3.40
C GLU A 17 21.97 -0.29 -4.42
N PHE A 18 21.70 0.49 -5.47
CA PHE A 18 20.75 0.12 -6.51
C PHE A 18 21.34 -0.96 -7.43
N ALA A 19 20.73 -2.14 -7.43
CA ALA A 19 21.16 -3.28 -8.22
C ALA A 19 20.51 -3.30 -9.62
N GLY A 20 19.29 -2.77 -9.75
CA GLY A 20 18.59 -2.71 -11.03
C GLY A 20 17.07 -2.64 -10.93
N VAL A 21 16.38 -2.82 -12.06
CA VAL A 21 14.91 -2.90 -12.13
C VAL A 21 14.51 -4.27 -12.65
N MET A 22 13.59 -4.91 -11.96
CA MET A 22 12.92 -6.14 -12.42
C MET A 22 11.53 -5.80 -12.93
N GLU A 23 11.22 -6.24 -14.15
CA GLU A 23 9.90 -6.08 -14.75
C GLU A 23 9.24 -7.43 -15.00
N TYR A 24 8.09 -7.65 -14.38
CA TYR A 24 7.26 -8.83 -14.60
C TYR A 24 6.05 -8.46 -15.45
N ILE A 25 6.06 -8.89 -16.72
CA ILE A 25 5.03 -8.57 -17.71
C ILE A 25 4.07 -9.75 -17.87
N THR A 26 2.77 -9.48 -17.81
CA THR A 26 1.72 -10.48 -18.04
C THR A 26 0.85 -10.13 -19.25
N PRO A 27 0.43 -11.12 -20.07
CA PRO A 27 -0.40 -10.86 -21.23
C PRO A 27 -1.75 -10.23 -20.84
N VAL A 28 -2.33 -10.69 -19.73
CA VAL A 28 -3.53 -10.13 -19.11
C VAL A 28 -3.16 -9.46 -17.78
N ARG A 29 -3.80 -8.33 -17.46
CA ARG A 29 -3.60 -7.65 -16.19
C ARG A 29 -4.14 -8.52 -15.05
N LYS A 30 -3.32 -8.79 -14.04
CA LYS A 30 -3.79 -9.45 -12.82
C LYS A 30 -4.55 -8.45 -11.96
N GLU A 31 -5.56 -8.94 -11.24
CA GLU A 31 -6.32 -8.13 -10.28
C GLU A 31 -5.41 -7.60 -9.17
N CYS A 32 -4.41 -8.39 -8.78
CA CYS A 32 -3.44 -8.05 -7.77
C CYS A 32 -2.08 -8.70 -8.09
N TYR A 33 -0.99 -8.04 -7.71
CA TYR A 33 0.38 -8.53 -7.86
C TYR A 33 1.06 -8.85 -6.52
N ILE A 34 0.34 -8.74 -5.39
CA ILE A 34 0.89 -8.93 -4.04
C ILE A 34 1.54 -10.30 -3.88
N GLU A 35 0.83 -11.39 -4.20
CA GLU A 35 1.38 -12.75 -4.06
C GLU A 35 2.64 -12.95 -4.90
N ILE A 36 2.65 -12.38 -6.11
CA ILE A 36 3.80 -12.44 -7.02
C ILE A 36 4.97 -11.64 -6.45
N PHE A 37 4.68 -10.49 -5.86
CA PHE A 37 5.70 -9.71 -5.18
C PHE A 37 6.25 -10.41 -3.96
N GLU A 38 5.42 -11.00 -3.11
CA GLU A 38 5.88 -11.74 -1.93
C GLU A 38 6.79 -12.89 -2.35
N LEU A 39 6.43 -13.61 -3.41
CA LEU A 39 7.28 -14.63 -4.01
C LEU A 39 8.62 -14.05 -4.47
N ILE A 40 8.60 -12.99 -5.28
CA ILE A 40 9.83 -12.34 -5.77
C ILE A 40 10.68 -11.80 -4.62
N HIS A 41 10.04 -11.18 -3.62
CA HIS A 41 10.70 -10.59 -2.47
C HIS A 41 11.42 -11.65 -1.63
N ASN A 42 10.79 -12.80 -1.40
CA ASN A 42 11.42 -13.92 -0.69
C ASN A 42 12.63 -14.47 -1.46
N ILE A 43 12.51 -14.64 -2.78
CA ILE A 43 13.62 -15.07 -3.64
C ILE A 43 14.79 -14.08 -3.57
N LEU A 44 14.50 -12.77 -3.67
CA LEU A 44 15.53 -11.73 -3.60
C LEU A 44 16.23 -11.73 -2.25
N LYS A 45 15.47 -11.90 -1.17
CA LYS A 45 16.00 -11.91 0.20
C LYS A 45 17.00 -13.04 0.42
N ASP A 46 16.75 -14.22 -0.13
CA ASP A 46 17.66 -15.36 -0.05
C ASP A 46 19.00 -15.08 -0.75
N GLU A 47 19.02 -14.16 -1.72
CA GLU A 47 20.20 -13.73 -2.47
C GLU A 47 20.84 -12.44 -1.89
N GLY A 48 20.42 -11.98 -0.71
CA GLY A 48 20.91 -10.73 -0.12
C GLY A 48 20.49 -9.47 -0.89
N LEU A 49 19.47 -9.57 -1.74
CA LEU A 49 18.81 -8.44 -2.38
C LEU A 49 17.53 -8.08 -1.63
N LYS A 50 17.09 -6.84 -1.81
CA LYS A 50 15.74 -6.39 -1.47
C LYS A 50 15.14 -5.65 -2.63
N SER A 51 13.83 -5.78 -2.79
CA SER A 51 13.06 -4.87 -3.63
C SER A 51 12.22 -3.95 -2.77
N THR A 52 12.13 -2.68 -3.16
CA THR A 52 11.15 -1.77 -2.55
C THR A 52 9.88 -1.80 -3.38
N TYR A 53 8.76 -2.13 -2.74
CA TYR A 53 7.51 -2.27 -3.47
C TYR A 53 6.89 -0.92 -3.82
N MET A 54 6.39 -0.79 -5.04
CA MET A 54 5.46 0.27 -5.42
C MET A 54 4.15 0.02 -4.69
N GLY A 55 4.02 0.62 -3.52
CA GLY A 55 2.79 0.61 -2.76
C GLY A 55 1.62 1.25 -3.49
N LYS A 56 0.45 1.24 -2.87
CA LYS A 56 -0.71 1.95 -3.38
C LYS A 56 -0.71 3.38 -2.85
N THR A 57 -0.92 4.35 -3.74
CA THR A 57 -1.17 5.73 -3.28
C THR A 57 -2.49 5.76 -2.53
N ILE A 58 -2.45 6.21 -1.28
CA ILE A 58 -3.61 6.44 -0.43
C ILE A 58 -3.91 7.93 -0.45
N LYS A 59 -5.16 8.28 -0.71
CA LYS A 59 -5.69 9.64 -0.63
C LYS A 59 -6.67 9.68 0.52
N VAL A 60 -6.28 10.33 1.61
CA VAL A 60 -7.11 10.40 2.82
C VAL A 60 -7.74 11.77 2.94
N VAL A 61 -9.04 11.80 3.23
CA VAL A 61 -9.79 13.03 3.51
C VAL A 61 -10.15 13.07 5.00
N TYR A 62 -9.82 14.17 5.66
CA TYR A 62 -10.17 14.44 7.06
C TYR A 62 -10.43 15.93 7.27
N ASN A 63 -11.60 16.27 7.81
CA ASN A 63 -12.02 17.65 8.11
C ASN A 63 -11.78 18.65 6.94
N GLY A 64 -12.19 18.26 5.73
CA GLY A 64 -11.97 19.05 4.50
C GLY A 64 -10.54 19.03 3.94
N ASN A 65 -9.55 18.59 4.72
CA ASN A 65 -8.17 18.46 4.29
C ASN A 65 -7.93 17.12 3.58
N THR A 66 -7.00 17.12 2.63
CA THR A 66 -6.62 15.92 1.88
C THR A 66 -5.12 15.72 1.92
N ILE A 67 -4.68 14.54 2.36
CA ILE A 67 -3.28 14.11 2.29
C ILE A 67 -3.13 12.96 1.30
N ARG A 68 -1.90 12.79 0.79
CA ARG A 68 -1.53 11.64 -0.04
C ARG A 68 -0.20 11.06 0.43
N PHE A 69 -0.14 9.75 0.46
CA PHE A 69 1.08 8.99 0.74
C PHE A 69 0.99 7.63 0.07
N THR A 70 2.09 6.90 0.00
CA THR A 70 2.13 5.57 -0.61
C THR A 70 2.28 4.55 0.51
N LEU A 71 1.33 3.63 0.63
CA LEU A 71 1.47 2.48 1.51
C LEU A 71 1.98 1.28 0.73
N PRO A 72 3.11 0.67 1.13
CA PRO A 72 3.50 -0.64 0.61
C PRO A 72 2.32 -1.62 0.69
N PHE A 73 2.20 -2.53 -0.25
CA PHE A 73 1.12 -3.51 -0.17
C PHE A 73 1.28 -4.52 0.97
N SER A 74 2.51 -4.66 1.50
CA SER A 74 2.81 -5.42 2.72
C SER A 74 2.54 -4.62 4.00
N ALA A 75 2.05 -3.39 3.88
CA ALA A 75 1.80 -2.53 5.03
C ALA A 75 0.73 -3.14 5.94
N LYS A 76 0.97 -3.02 7.24
CA LYS A 76 0.01 -3.35 8.27
C LYS A 76 -0.89 -2.16 8.57
N PHE A 77 -1.98 -2.43 9.27
CA PHE A 77 -2.88 -1.42 9.77
C PHE A 77 -2.15 -0.38 10.65
N THR A 78 -1.16 -0.81 11.42
CA THR A 78 -0.30 0.10 12.20
C THR A 78 0.48 1.08 11.35
N ASP A 79 0.92 0.69 10.14
CA ASP A 79 1.64 1.57 9.23
C ASP A 79 0.72 2.64 8.65
N LEU A 80 -0.53 2.28 8.32
CA LEU A 80 -1.57 3.24 7.96
C LEU A 80 -1.81 4.26 9.07
N HIS A 81 -1.98 3.80 10.32
CA HIS A 81 -2.16 4.69 11.47
C HIS A 81 -0.96 5.60 11.71
N THR A 82 0.27 5.09 11.55
CA THR A 82 1.50 5.88 11.66
C THR A 82 1.50 7.02 10.63
N GLU A 83 1.23 6.70 9.37
CA GLU A 83 1.20 7.70 8.29
C GLU A 83 0.12 8.77 8.52
N LEU A 84 -1.05 8.38 9.04
CA LEU A 84 -2.17 9.26 9.38
C LEU A 84 -1.82 10.21 10.53
N THR A 85 -1.32 9.67 11.65
CA THR A 85 -1.01 10.46 12.84
C THR A 85 0.21 11.37 12.67
N MET A 86 1.17 10.99 11.81
CA MET A 86 2.29 11.85 11.43
C MET A 86 1.85 13.09 10.64
N ARG A 87 0.77 12.99 9.85
CA ARG A 87 0.30 14.07 8.96
C ARG A 87 -0.90 14.84 9.51
N PHE A 88 -1.76 14.16 10.25
CA PHE A 88 -2.85 14.74 11.02
C PHE A 88 -2.54 14.58 12.51
N THR A 89 -1.69 15.47 13.03
CA THR A 89 -1.24 15.43 14.44
C THR A 89 -2.39 15.48 15.45
N GLN A 90 -3.55 16.04 15.05
CA GLN A 90 -4.78 16.04 15.85
C GLN A 90 -5.29 14.62 16.17
N LEU A 91 -5.05 13.65 15.27
CA LEU A 91 -5.49 12.27 15.44
C LEU A 91 -4.70 11.50 16.51
N GLN A 92 -3.51 11.97 16.91
CA GLN A 92 -2.70 11.31 17.94
C GLN A 92 -3.41 11.18 19.30
N HIS A 93 -4.36 12.07 19.57
CA HIS A 93 -5.07 12.16 20.85
C HIS A 93 -6.56 11.88 20.72
N GLN A 94 -7.00 11.29 19.59
CA GLN A 94 -8.41 11.07 19.29
C GLN A 94 -8.65 9.60 18.95
N ILE A 95 -9.85 9.12 19.28
CA ILE A 95 -10.35 7.86 18.76
C ILE A 95 -10.94 8.16 17.39
N TYR A 96 -10.49 7.42 16.37
CA TYR A 96 -10.95 7.60 15.01
C TYR A 96 -10.98 6.26 14.29
N ARG A 97 -11.82 6.21 13.26
CA ARG A 97 -11.90 5.10 12.31
C ARG A 97 -11.54 5.56 10.91
N VAL A 98 -11.04 4.63 10.12
CA VAL A 98 -10.73 4.83 8.71
C VAL A 98 -11.74 4.05 7.88
N GLU A 99 -12.32 4.69 6.89
CA GLU A 99 -13.28 4.09 5.97
C GLU A 99 -12.78 4.21 4.53
N TYR A 100 -13.13 3.25 3.67
CA TYR A 100 -12.94 3.33 2.23
C TYR A 100 -14.23 2.94 1.51
N ASN A 101 -14.41 3.40 0.28
CA ASN A 101 -15.52 2.95 -0.54
C ASN A 101 -15.10 1.70 -1.31
N ASN A 102 -15.85 0.61 -1.13
CA ASN A 102 -15.62 -0.64 -1.86
C ASN A 102 -15.95 -0.49 -3.36
N THR A 103 -15.88 -1.59 -4.09
CA THR A 103 -16.19 -1.66 -5.53
C THR A 103 -17.60 -1.15 -5.87
N GLU A 104 -18.57 -1.35 -4.98
CA GLU A 104 -19.98 -0.93 -5.11
C GLU A 104 -20.22 0.51 -4.64
N GLY A 105 -19.19 1.18 -4.11
CA GLY A 105 -19.30 2.54 -3.57
C GLY A 105 -19.82 2.60 -2.13
N ILE A 106 -19.95 1.45 -1.46
CA ILE A 106 -20.38 1.34 -0.06
C ILE A 106 -19.20 1.67 0.86
N PRO A 107 -19.36 2.58 1.83
CA PRO A 107 -18.34 2.84 2.85
C PRO A 107 -18.15 1.61 3.76
N LEU A 108 -16.92 1.11 3.83
CA LEU A 108 -16.53 0.01 4.72
C LEU A 108 -15.41 0.48 5.66
N PRO A 109 -15.47 0.12 6.96
CA PRO A 109 -14.41 0.41 7.90
C PRO A 109 -13.18 -0.46 7.61
N ILE A 110 -12.00 0.08 7.89
CA ILE A 110 -10.74 -0.66 7.96
C ILE A 110 -10.42 -0.80 9.44
N SER A 111 -10.59 -2.00 10.00
CA SER A 111 -10.41 -2.27 11.43
C SER A 111 -9.14 -3.08 11.72
N GLY A 112 -8.46 -3.59 10.70
CA GLY A 112 -7.25 -4.40 10.84
C GLY A 112 -6.56 -4.72 9.53
N ASP A 113 -5.53 -5.58 9.63
CA ASP A 113 -4.65 -5.95 8.51
C ASP A 113 -5.42 -6.63 7.36
N ASP A 114 -6.38 -7.50 7.68
CA ASP A 114 -7.19 -8.19 6.66
C ASP A 114 -8.08 -7.21 5.87
N ASP A 115 -8.74 -6.27 6.55
CA ASP A 115 -9.56 -5.24 5.89
C ASP A 115 -8.71 -4.36 4.98
N LEU A 116 -7.51 -3.99 5.44
CA LEU A 116 -6.56 -3.20 4.67
C LEU A 116 -6.11 -3.96 3.42
N ARG A 117 -5.82 -5.26 3.54
CA ARG A 117 -5.44 -6.12 2.42
C ARG A 117 -6.58 -6.27 1.40
N ILE A 118 -7.82 -6.44 1.86
CA ILE A 118 -9.01 -6.47 1.00
C ILE A 118 -9.13 -5.16 0.23
N CYS A 119 -9.07 -4.02 0.94
CA CYS A 119 -9.12 -2.68 0.37
C CYS A 119 -8.07 -2.46 -0.74
N MET A 120 -6.81 -2.86 -0.48
CA MET A 120 -5.73 -2.73 -1.43
C MET A 120 -5.91 -3.63 -2.67
N THR A 121 -6.45 -4.83 -2.48
CA THR A 121 -6.75 -5.79 -3.54
C THR A 121 -7.87 -5.28 -4.44
N GLU A 122 -8.99 -4.83 -3.86
CA GLU A 122 -10.11 -4.24 -4.61
C GLU A 122 -9.70 -3.01 -5.42
N SER A 123 -8.88 -2.13 -4.84
CA SER A 123 -8.41 -0.96 -5.57
C SER A 123 -7.50 -1.31 -6.75
N SER A 124 -6.78 -2.44 -6.65
CA SER A 124 -5.86 -2.91 -7.69
C SER A 124 -6.62 -3.56 -8.84
N SER A 125 -7.69 -4.31 -8.56
CA SER A 125 -8.53 -4.94 -9.58
C SER A 125 -9.23 -3.91 -10.47
N ARG A 126 -9.68 -2.79 -9.88
CA ARG A 126 -10.26 -1.65 -10.61
C ARG A 126 -9.25 -0.85 -11.43
N GLY A 127 -7.96 -1.11 -11.23
CA GLY A 127 -6.88 -0.33 -11.81
C GLY A 127 -6.84 1.13 -11.36
N ALA A 128 -7.43 1.44 -10.20
CA ALA A 128 -7.44 2.77 -9.65
C ALA A 128 -6.02 3.25 -9.34
N LYS A 129 -5.72 4.52 -9.65
CA LYS A 129 -4.41 5.12 -9.36
C LYS A 129 -4.17 5.30 -7.86
N PHE A 130 -5.23 5.46 -7.07
CA PHE A 130 -5.16 5.64 -5.63
C PHE A 130 -6.38 5.03 -4.95
N ILE A 131 -6.24 4.67 -3.67
CA ILE A 131 -7.36 4.37 -2.78
C ILE A 131 -7.82 5.68 -2.16
N ARG A 132 -9.12 5.95 -2.18
CA ARG A 132 -9.67 7.07 -1.39
C ARG A 132 -10.18 6.54 -0.06
N MET A 133 -9.69 7.13 1.03
CA MET A 133 -10.10 6.82 2.39
C MET A 133 -10.62 8.08 3.09
N PHE A 134 -11.41 7.89 4.13
CA PHE A 134 -12.01 8.93 4.95
C PHE A 134 -11.69 8.64 6.42
N VAL A 135 -11.35 9.68 7.17
CA VAL A 135 -11.19 9.57 8.63
C VAL A 135 -12.41 10.17 9.30
N CYS A 136 -13.01 9.39 10.18
CA CYS A 136 -14.13 9.78 11.01
C CYS A 136 -13.68 9.74 12.48
N VAL A 137 -13.77 10.86 13.19
CA VAL A 137 -13.49 10.94 14.64
C VAL A 137 -14.76 10.57 15.39
N GLU A 138 -14.60 9.87 16.51
CA GLU A 138 -15.68 9.48 17.42
C GLU A 138 -15.99 10.55 18.47
#